data_AF-A0A3R7IT69-F1
#
_entry.id   AF-A0A3R7IT69-F1
#
_cell.length_a   1.000
_cell.length_b   1.000
_cell.length_c   1.000
_cell.angle_alpha   90.00
_cell.angle_beta   90.00
_cell.angle_gamma   90.00
#
_symmetry.space_group_name_H-M   'P 1'
#
loop_
_entity.id
_entity.type
_entity.pdbx_description
1 polymer ?
#
loop_
_entity_poly.entity_id
_entity_poly.type
_entity_poly.pdbx_seq_one_letter_code
_entity_poly.pdbx_strand_id
1 'polypeptide(L)'
;MTGWDITPSGVESVLSRVRTAAGELSEDISAYGESVRSAAASAGTISGPYCGDAPAGPVGAAVVNFVNDTQSQIVFMAARTRKTMDGTVKAVTEYLEGDLEMAARAQREAAKAPTPAELRAVTAKNGQE
;
A
#
# COMPACT_ATOMS: atom_id res chain seq x y z
N MET A 1 6.23 5.15 -37.87
CA MET A 1 5.37 4.44 -36.92
C MET A 1 5.84 4.81 -35.53
N THR A 2 4.96 5.39 -34.73
CA THR A 2 5.25 5.61 -33.32
C THR A 2 5.31 4.23 -32.67
N GLY A 3 6.33 3.91 -31.88
CA GLY A 3 6.52 2.56 -31.30
C GLY A 3 5.46 2.18 -30.25
N TRP A 4 4.35 2.90 -30.20
CA TRP A 4 3.27 2.79 -29.24
C TRP A 4 2.03 2.29 -29.98
N ASP A 5 1.56 1.11 -29.59
CA ASP A 5 0.28 0.54 -30.01
C ASP A 5 -0.51 0.19 -28.75
N ILE A 6 -1.21 1.19 -28.20
CA ILE A 6 -2.00 1.05 -26.98
C ILE A 6 -3.46 0.85 -27.33
N THR A 7 -4.06 -0.20 -26.77
CA THR A 7 -5.51 -0.40 -26.75
C THR A 7 -6.07 0.07 -25.40
N PRO A 8 -6.81 1.20 -25.34
CA PRO A 8 -7.28 1.78 -24.07
C PRO A 8 -8.14 0.83 -23.24
N SER A 9 -9.03 0.06 -23.88
CA SER A 9 -9.86 -0.94 -23.21
C SER A 9 -9.05 -2.11 -22.63
N GLY A 10 -7.94 -2.47 -23.28
CA GLY A 10 -6.98 -3.45 -22.75
C GLY A 10 -6.29 -2.93 -21.49
N VAL A 11 -5.89 -1.66 -21.49
CA VAL A 11 -5.30 -1.01 -20.30
C VAL A 11 -6.31 -0.91 -19.16
N GLU A 12 -7.55 -0.52 -19.46
CA GLU A 12 -8.64 -0.47 -18.46
C GLU A 12 -8.87 -1.85 -17.81
N SER A 13 -8.87 -2.93 -18.61
CA SER A 13 -8.99 -4.29 -18.09
C SER A 13 -7.87 -4.65 -17.10
N VAL A 14 -6.62 -4.28 -17.42
CA VAL A 14 -5.47 -4.50 -16.53
C VAL A 14 -5.60 -3.65 -15.26
N LEU A 15 -5.95 -2.36 -15.39
CA LEU A 15 -6.14 -1.47 -14.24
C LEU A 15 -7.26 -1.95 -13.32
N SER A 16 -8.32 -2.54 -13.88
CA SER A 16 -9.41 -3.15 -13.11
C SER A 16 -8.90 -4.31 -12.26
N ARG A 17 -8.10 -5.22 -12.84
CA ARG A 17 -7.49 -6.34 -12.10
C ARG A 17 -6.55 -5.86 -11.00
N VAL A 18 -5.73 -4.85 -11.27
CA VAL A 18 -4.85 -4.24 -10.26
C VAL A 18 -5.67 -3.63 -9.13
N ARG A 19 -6.78 -2.95 -9.44
CA ARG A 19 -7.69 -2.38 -8.43
C ARG A 19 -8.29 -3.47 -7.55
N THR A 20 -8.74 -4.58 -8.12
CA THR A 20 -9.26 -5.72 -7.36
C THR A 20 -8.20 -6.28 -6.41
N ALA A 21 -7.01 -6.60 -6.93
CA ALA A 21 -5.91 -7.13 -6.11
C ALA A 21 -5.46 -6.14 -5.03
N ALA A 22 -5.47 -4.83 -5.31
CA ALA A 22 -5.17 -3.81 -4.31
C ALA A 22 -6.24 -3.71 -3.22
N GLY A 23 -7.51 -3.94 -3.56
CA GLY A 23 -8.61 -4.04 -2.60
C GLY A 23 -8.46 -5.25 -1.68
N GLU A 24 -8.29 -6.44 -2.27
CA GLU A 24 -8.05 -7.70 -1.54
C GLU A 24 -6.83 -7.58 -0.61
N LEU A 25 -5.72 -7.02 -1.09
CA LEU A 25 -4.53 -6.77 -0.27
C LEU A 25 -4.83 -5.83 0.91
N SER A 26 -5.67 -4.81 0.72
CA SER A 26 -6.06 -3.90 1.80
C SER A 26 -6.87 -4.62 2.87
N GLU A 27 -7.77 -5.51 2.48
CA GLU A 27 -8.55 -6.36 3.40
C GLU A 27 -7.63 -7.29 4.20
N ASP A 28 -6.69 -7.96 3.51
CA ASP A 28 -5.70 -8.84 4.15
C ASP A 28 -4.81 -8.10 5.14
N ILE A 29 -4.37 -6.87 4.81
CA ILE A 29 -3.57 -6.04 5.72
C ILE A 29 -4.36 -5.68 6.99
N SER A 30 -5.64 -5.34 6.86
CA SER A 30 -6.51 -5.05 8.00
C SER A 30 -6.70 -6.27 8.89
N ALA A 31 -7.01 -7.44 8.30
CA ALA A 31 -7.14 -8.70 9.01
C ALA A 31 -5.82 -9.13 9.68
N TYR A 32 -4.68 -8.89 9.03
CA TYR A 32 -3.36 -9.09 9.61
C TYR A 32 -3.15 -8.22 10.86
N GLY A 33 -3.50 -6.92 10.79
CA GLY A 33 -3.38 -6.00 11.92
C GLY A 33 -4.26 -6.38 13.13
N GLU A 34 -5.45 -6.95 12.89
CA GLU A 34 -6.30 -7.53 13.93
C GLU A 34 -5.68 -8.80 14.53
N SER A 35 -5.21 -9.71 13.68
CA SER A 35 -4.60 -10.98 14.08
C SER A 35 -3.36 -10.77 14.94
N VAL A 36 -2.50 -9.83 14.57
CA VAL A 36 -1.31 -9.46 15.35
C VAL A 36 -1.70 -8.88 16.71
N ARG A 37 -2.67 -7.95 16.76
CA ARG A 37 -3.14 -7.39 18.05
C ARG A 37 -3.66 -8.48 18.97
N SER A 38 -4.46 -9.41 18.44
CA SER A 38 -4.96 -10.57 19.17
C SER A 38 -3.85 -11.50 19.66
N ALA A 39 -2.87 -11.79 18.80
CA ALA A 39 -1.72 -12.62 19.14
C ALA A 39 -0.85 -11.97 20.23
N ALA A 40 -0.60 -10.66 20.13
CA ALA A 40 0.18 -9.91 21.11
C ALA A 40 -0.50 -9.89 22.49
N ALA A 41 -1.83 -9.73 22.54
CA ALA A 41 -2.60 -9.81 23.78
C ALA A 41 -2.62 -11.23 24.37
N SER A 42 -2.57 -12.25 23.51
CA SER A 42 -2.62 -13.67 23.92
C SER A 42 -1.26 -14.27 24.26
N ALA A 43 -0.15 -13.54 24.02
CA ALA A 43 1.21 -14.04 24.16
C ALA A 43 1.69 -14.25 25.62
N GLY A 44 0.79 -14.07 26.60
CA GLY A 44 1.09 -14.20 28.02
C GLY A 44 1.92 -13.04 28.56
N THR A 45 2.00 -12.96 29.88
CA THR A 45 2.73 -11.92 30.62
C THR A 45 3.65 -12.58 31.64
N ILE A 46 4.75 -11.91 31.99
CA ILE A 46 5.56 -12.31 33.15
C ILE A 46 5.02 -11.54 34.35
N SER A 47 4.11 -12.13 35.12
CA SER A 47 3.65 -11.56 36.40
C SER A 47 4.30 -12.31 37.58
N GLY A 48 4.88 -11.54 38.50
CA GLY A 48 5.30 -12.06 39.82
C GLY A 48 4.09 -12.25 40.76
N PRO A 49 4.27 -12.86 41.95
CA PRO A 49 3.19 -13.32 42.84
C PRO A 49 2.28 -12.24 43.46
N TYR A 50 2.42 -10.97 43.08
CA TYR A 50 1.53 -9.87 43.48
C TYR A 50 0.93 -9.23 42.22
N CYS A 51 -0.33 -9.53 41.93
CA CYS A 51 -0.93 -9.21 40.62
C CYS A 51 -1.89 -8.01 40.70
N GLY A 52 -1.46 -6.87 40.15
CA GLY A 52 -2.37 -5.92 39.47
C GLY A 52 -2.56 -6.32 38.00
N ASP A 53 -3.10 -5.43 37.17
CA ASP A 53 -3.21 -5.66 35.72
C ASP A 53 -1.85 -6.04 35.12
N ALA A 54 -1.81 -7.18 34.43
CA ALA A 54 -0.55 -7.73 33.94
C ALA A 54 -0.09 -6.98 32.68
N PRO A 55 1.10 -6.35 32.68
CA PRO A 55 1.62 -5.67 31.49
C PRO A 55 1.91 -6.67 30.37
N ALA A 56 1.81 -6.24 29.11
CA ALA A 56 2.16 -7.06 27.94
C ALA A 56 3.54 -7.70 28.09
N GLY A 57 3.60 -9.03 27.90
CA GLY A 57 4.84 -9.80 28.02
C GLY A 57 5.83 -9.50 26.89
N PRO A 58 7.09 -9.95 27.02
CA PRO A 58 8.16 -9.67 26.05
C PRO A 58 7.82 -10.17 24.63
N VAL A 59 7.06 -11.26 24.51
CA VAL A 59 6.60 -11.79 23.21
C VAL A 59 5.58 -10.84 22.56
N GLY A 60 4.61 -10.33 23.33
CA GLY A 60 3.65 -9.34 22.83
C GLY A 60 4.34 -8.06 22.35
N ALA A 61 5.34 -7.57 23.10
CA ALA A 61 6.13 -6.42 22.70
C ALA A 61 6.93 -6.65 21.40
N ALA A 62 7.53 -7.83 21.23
CA ALA A 62 8.26 -8.18 20.01
C ALA A 62 7.35 -8.22 18.77
N VAL A 63 6.13 -8.75 18.91
CA VAL A 63 5.13 -8.79 17.84
C VAL A 63 4.70 -7.37 17.42
N VAL A 64 4.47 -6.47 18.39
CA VAL A 64 4.15 -5.06 18.09
C VAL A 64 5.31 -4.37 17.37
N ASN A 65 6.56 -4.59 17.80
CA ASN A 65 7.72 -4.01 17.13
C ASN A 65 7.87 -4.50 15.69
N PHE A 66 7.67 -5.80 15.44
CA PHE A 66 7.70 -6.35 14.08
C PHE A 66 6.67 -5.68 13.16
N VAL A 67 5.45 -5.44 13.66
CA VAL A 67 4.41 -4.76 12.87
C VAL A 67 4.74 -3.30 12.62
N ASN A 68 5.27 -2.59 13.62
CA ASN A 68 5.70 -1.21 13.45
C ASN A 68 6.81 -1.09 12.39
N ASP A 69 7.77 -2.02 12.39
CA ASP A 69 8.87 -2.03 11.42
C ASP A 69 8.38 -2.32 9.99
N THR A 70 7.38 -3.19 9.84
CA THR A 70 6.82 -3.57 8.54
C THR A 70 5.81 -2.55 7.99
N GLN A 71 5.22 -1.70 8.84
CA GLN A 71 4.24 -0.67 8.44
C GLN A 71 4.76 0.23 7.31
N SER A 72 6.04 0.63 7.38
CA SER A 72 6.65 1.49 6.37
C SER A 72 6.66 0.86 4.97
N GLN A 73 6.87 -0.46 4.89
CA GLN A 73 6.88 -1.22 3.65
C GLN A 73 5.47 -1.33 3.07
N ILE A 74 4.47 -1.58 3.92
CA ILE A 74 3.06 -1.63 3.53
C ILE A 74 2.61 -0.29 2.93
N VAL A 75 2.92 0.83 3.63
CA VAL A 75 2.62 2.18 3.14
C VAL A 75 3.32 2.46 1.80
N PHE A 76 4.58 2.05 1.67
CA PHE A 76 5.33 2.21 0.42
C PHE A 76 4.69 1.44 -0.73
N MET A 77 4.29 0.19 -0.51
CA MET A 77 3.60 -0.63 -1.51
C MET A 77 2.30 0.02 -1.97
N ALA A 78 1.45 0.45 -1.03
CA ALA A 78 0.19 1.12 -1.35
C ALA A 78 0.41 2.42 -2.15
N ALA A 79 1.37 3.24 -1.75
CA ALA A 79 1.72 4.47 -2.47
C ALA A 79 2.24 4.20 -3.88
N ARG A 80 3.07 3.15 -4.04
CA ARG A 80 3.61 2.75 -5.34
C ARG A 80 2.51 2.24 -6.27
N THR A 81 1.61 1.38 -5.77
CA THR A 81 0.47 0.88 -6.55
C THR A 81 -0.39 2.04 -7.05
N ARG A 82 -0.77 2.98 -6.17
CA ARG A 82 -1.56 4.15 -6.56
C ARG A 82 -0.84 5.01 -7.59
N LYS A 83 0.44 5.35 -7.35
CA LYS A 83 1.26 6.14 -8.29
C LYS A 83 1.33 5.51 -9.67
N THR A 84 1.55 4.19 -9.74
CA THR A 84 1.65 3.48 -11.01
C THR A 84 0.30 3.44 -11.74
N MET A 85 -0.82 3.22 -11.02
CA MET A 85 -2.17 3.26 -11.62
C MET A 85 -2.48 4.65 -12.19
N ASP A 86 -2.31 5.71 -11.39
CA ASP A 86 -2.60 7.09 -11.80
C ASP A 86 -1.72 7.51 -12.99
N GLY A 87 -0.43 7.15 -12.94
CA GLY A 87 0.50 7.43 -14.03
C GLY A 87 0.20 6.64 -15.31
N THR A 88 -0.33 5.42 -15.19
CA THR A 88 -0.80 4.63 -16.35
C THR A 88 -2.01 5.27 -17.00
N VAL A 89 -3.00 5.69 -16.20
CA VAL A 89 -4.17 6.45 -16.69
C VAL A 89 -3.70 7.70 -17.43
N LYS A 90 -2.82 8.48 -16.82
CA LYS A 90 -2.25 9.68 -17.44
C LYS A 90 -1.54 9.37 -18.76
N ALA A 91 -0.68 8.35 -18.80
CA ALA A 91 0.05 7.99 -20.02
C ALA A 91 -0.90 7.61 -21.17
N VAL A 92 -2.00 6.89 -20.88
CA VAL A 92 -3.01 6.56 -21.89
C VAL A 92 -3.78 7.79 -22.34
N THR A 93 -4.13 8.71 -21.43
CA THR A 93 -4.79 9.97 -21.78
C THR A 93 -3.95 10.79 -22.76
N GLU A 94 -2.66 11.00 -22.44
CA GLU A 94 -1.75 11.77 -23.30
C GLU A 94 -1.51 11.07 -24.65
N TYR A 95 -1.47 9.72 -24.66
CA TYR A 95 -1.42 8.93 -25.90
C TYR A 95 -2.66 9.14 -26.78
N LEU A 96 -3.86 9.16 -26.17
CA LEU A 96 -5.12 9.41 -26.87
C LEU A 96 -5.22 10.83 -27.44
N GLU A 97 -4.60 11.80 -26.77
CA GLU A 97 -4.48 13.18 -27.22
C GLU A 97 -3.41 13.35 -28.32
N GLY A 98 -2.63 12.31 -28.61
CA GLY A 98 -1.57 12.30 -29.63
C GLY A 98 -0.22 12.83 -29.14
N ASP A 99 -0.10 13.17 -27.85
CA ASP A 99 1.15 13.66 -27.26
C ASP A 99 1.97 12.50 -26.68
N LEU A 100 2.76 11.89 -27.55
CA LEU A 100 3.56 10.72 -27.21
C LEU A 100 4.76 11.05 -26.31
N GLU A 101 5.26 12.28 -26.32
CA GLU A 101 6.33 12.70 -25.43
C GLU A 101 5.82 12.83 -24.00
N MET A 102 4.65 13.42 -23.83
CA MET A 102 3.94 13.49 -22.57
C MET A 102 3.55 12.10 -22.06
N ALA A 103 3.03 11.23 -22.93
CA ALA A 103 2.71 9.85 -22.59
C ALA A 103 3.93 9.08 -22.07
N ALA A 104 5.06 9.15 -22.80
CA ALA A 104 6.31 8.52 -22.40
C ALA A 104 6.88 9.12 -21.11
N ARG A 105 6.72 10.43 -20.89
CA ARG A 105 7.11 11.07 -19.65
C ARG A 105 6.25 10.61 -18.48
N ALA A 106 4.93 10.56 -18.63
CA ALA A 106 4.00 10.07 -17.61
C ALA A 106 4.35 8.63 -17.20
N GLN A 107 4.61 7.75 -18.17
CA GLN A 107 5.06 6.38 -17.91
C GLN A 107 6.37 6.33 -17.11
N ARG A 108 7.39 7.13 -17.49
CA ARG A 108 8.67 7.19 -16.77
C ARG A 108 8.50 7.71 -15.34
N GLU A 109 7.67 8.72 -15.12
CA GLU A 109 7.37 9.24 -13.78
C GLU A 109 6.63 8.21 -12.92
N ALA A 110 5.70 7.45 -13.51
CA ALA A 110 4.94 6.40 -12.84
C ALA A 110 5.82 5.24 -12.33
N ALA A 111 6.97 5.00 -12.98
CA ALA A 111 7.91 3.94 -12.60
C ALA A 111 8.82 4.31 -11.42
N LYS A 112 8.95 5.61 -11.11
CA LYS A 112 9.80 6.10 -10.01
C LYS A 112 9.21 5.70 -8.65
N ALA A 113 10.06 5.71 -7.63
CA ALA A 113 9.61 5.54 -6.25
C ALA A 113 8.60 6.64 -5.85
N PRO A 114 7.66 6.33 -4.94
CA PRO A 114 6.82 7.34 -4.32
C PRO A 114 7.64 8.43 -3.63
N THR A 115 7.21 9.67 -3.82
CA THR A 115 7.72 10.84 -3.14
C THR A 115 7.22 10.87 -1.68
N PRO A 116 7.86 11.65 -0.79
CA PRO A 116 7.37 11.84 0.58
C PRO A 116 5.93 12.36 0.65
N ALA A 117 5.51 13.19 -0.30
CA ALA A 117 4.13 13.67 -0.38
C ALA A 117 3.14 12.54 -0.73
N GLU A 118 3.50 11.68 -1.69
CA GLU A 118 2.69 10.54 -2.09
C GLU A 118 2.54 9.51 -0.95
N LEU A 119 3.60 9.27 -0.17
CA LEU A 119 3.55 8.42 1.02
C LEU A 119 2.59 8.98 2.08
N ARG A 120 2.69 10.28 2.41
CA ARG A 120 1.79 10.94 3.37
C ARG A 120 0.33 10.91 2.93
N ALA A 121 0.08 11.02 1.63
CA ALA A 121 -1.27 10.99 1.08
C ALA A 121 -1.93 9.59 1.13
N VAL A 122 -1.18 8.53 1.43
CA VAL A 122 -1.74 7.21 1.77
C VAL A 122 -2.08 7.15 3.26
N THR A 123 -1.15 7.56 4.13
CA THR A 123 -1.35 7.51 5.58
C THR A 123 -2.45 8.46 6.06
N ALA A 124 -2.64 9.62 5.41
CA ALA A 124 -3.67 10.59 5.76
C ALA A 124 -5.11 10.10 5.46
N LYS A 125 -5.28 9.18 4.50
CA LYS A 125 -6.59 8.56 4.21
C LYS A 125 -6.97 7.48 5.23
N ASN A 126 -5.98 6.84 5.87
CA ASN A 126 -6.19 5.78 6.85
C ASN A 126 -6.47 6.30 8.27
N GLY A 127 -6.48 7.62 8.48
CA GLY A 127 -6.74 8.27 9.78
C GLY A 127 -8.07 9.03 9.84
N GLN A 128 -8.98 8.80 8.90
CA GLN A 128 -10.32 9.40 8.86
C GLN A 128 -11.46 8.39 9.10
N GLU A 129 -11.15 7.23 9.69
CA GLU A 129 -12.13 6.28 10.22
C GLU A 129 -12.22 6.36 11.75
#